data_AF-A0A1G3P2X7-F1
#
_entry.id   AF-A0A1G3P2X7-F1
#
_cell.length_a   1.000
_cell.length_b   1.000
_cell.length_c   1.000
_cell.angle_alpha   90.00
_cell.angle_beta   90.00
_cell.angle_gamma   90.00
#
_symmetry.space_group_name_H-M   'P 1'
#
loop_
_entity.id
_entity.type
_entity.pdbx_description
1 polymer ?
#
loop_
_entity_poly.entity_id
_entity_poly.type
_entity_poly.pdbx_seq_one_letter_code
_entity_poly.pdbx_strand_id
1 'polypeptide(L)'
;MNQFRNFCSTIYYIELPKLHAVHSTLEKFLYWIKFEGKEDAILTTLIKEDEVLGIAHKQNEKFSSDDTMRDLYLQREMYIRDKLSAIEYAEKQGELKGKIEGKIEVARKLLSQNLSIELVADVTGLSVEELQSLK
;
A
#
# COMPACT_ATOMS: atom_id res chain seq x y z
N MET A 1 16.13 -16.26 -0.52
CA MET A 1 15.45 -15.89 -1.78
C MET A 1 14.24 -15.07 -1.40
N ASN A 2 14.31 -13.74 -1.58
CA ASN A 2 13.40 -12.76 -1.00
C ASN A 2 12.01 -12.87 -1.62
N GLN A 3 11.02 -13.20 -0.79
CA GLN A 3 9.61 -13.00 -1.11
C GLN A 3 9.33 -11.50 -1.00
N PHE A 4 9.55 -10.77 -2.09
CA PHE A 4 8.97 -9.44 -2.27
C PHE A 4 7.46 -9.60 -2.17
N ARG A 5 6.89 -9.31 -0.99
CA ARG A 5 5.44 -9.15 -0.84
C ARG A 5 5.05 -7.88 -1.58
N ASN A 6 4.85 -8.01 -2.89
CA ASN A 6 4.09 -7.05 -3.66
C ASN A 6 2.68 -7.04 -3.08
N PHE A 7 2.40 -6.11 -2.17
CA PHE A 7 1.05 -5.78 -1.76
C PHE A 7 0.40 -4.97 -2.89
N CYS A 8 0.18 -5.65 -4.02
CA CYS A 8 -0.81 -5.22 -4.98
C CYS A 8 -2.15 -5.37 -4.27
N SER A 9 -2.90 -4.28 -4.11
CA SER A 9 -4.33 -4.39 -3.77
C SER A 9 -4.93 -5.37 -4.78
N THR A 10 -5.33 -6.57 -4.33
CA THR A 10 -5.95 -7.54 -5.23
C THR A 10 -7.30 -6.99 -5.62
N ILE A 11 -7.38 -6.42 -6.82
CA ILE A 11 -8.63 -5.93 -7.38
C ILE A 11 -9.39 -7.13 -7.90
N TYR A 12 -10.52 -7.44 -7.27
CA TYR A 12 -11.46 -8.43 -7.75
C TYR A 12 -12.45 -7.74 -8.68
N TYR A 13 -12.42 -8.13 -9.96
CA TYR A 13 -13.41 -7.68 -10.94
C TYR A 13 -14.62 -8.59 -10.87
N ILE A 14 -15.80 -8.00 -10.68
CA ILE A 14 -17.08 -8.70 -10.77
C ILE A 14 -17.78 -8.16 -12.01
N GLU A 15 -17.92 -8.99 -13.04
CA GLU A 15 -18.68 -8.65 -14.24
C GLU A 15 -20.17 -8.93 -14.00
N LEU A 16 -20.97 -7.87 -14.02
CA LEU A 16 -22.42 -7.96 -13.83
C LEU A 16 -23.14 -7.75 -15.17
N PRO A 17 -24.23 -8.51 -15.45
CA PRO A 17 -25.08 -8.23 -16.59
C PRO A 17 -25.69 -6.82 -16.48
N LYS A 18 -26.05 -6.24 -17.62
CA LYS A 18 -26.69 -4.91 -17.63
C LYS A 18 -27.98 -4.96 -16.80
N LEU A 19 -28.12 -3.96 -15.93
CA LEU A 19 -29.30 -3.80 -15.08
C LEU A 19 -30.47 -3.35 -15.96
N HIS A 20 -31.33 -4.28 -16.33
CA HIS A 20 -32.47 -4.03 -17.23
C HIS A 20 -33.76 -3.75 -16.48
N ALA A 21 -33.98 -4.42 -15.34
CA ALA A 21 -35.13 -4.20 -14.48
C ALA A 21 -34.74 -4.45 -13.01
N VAL A 22 -35.52 -3.89 -12.10
CA VAL A 22 -35.27 -3.95 -10.66
C VAL A 22 -36.35 -4.80 -10.02
N HIS A 23 -36.11 -6.10 -9.86
CA HIS A 23 -37.10 -7.04 -9.35
C HIS A 23 -36.62 -7.76 -8.09
N SER A 24 -35.35 -8.17 -8.08
CA SER A 24 -34.73 -8.87 -6.97
C SER A 24 -34.08 -7.92 -5.96
N THR A 25 -33.88 -8.41 -4.73
CA THR A 25 -33.14 -7.68 -3.68
C THR A 25 -31.74 -7.26 -4.12
N LEU A 26 -31.04 -8.12 -4.88
CA LEU A 26 -29.72 -7.79 -5.42
C LEU A 26 -29.80 -6.66 -6.44
N GLU A 27 -30.75 -6.69 -7.36
CA GLU A 27 -30.92 -5.63 -8.35
C GLU A 27 -31.30 -4.31 -7.71
N LYS A 28 -32.14 -4.33 -6.67
CA LYS A 28 -32.49 -3.14 -5.88
C LYS A 28 -31.25 -2.54 -5.20
N PHE A 29 -30.43 -3.38 -4.59
CA PHE A 29 -29.17 -2.98 -3.97
C PHE A 29 -28.16 -2.43 -4.99
N LEU A 30 -28.02 -3.10 -6.14
CA LEU A 30 -27.16 -2.64 -7.24
C LEU A 30 -27.65 -1.32 -7.85
N TYR A 31 -28.97 -1.16 -7.98
CA TYR A 31 -29.58 0.09 -8.41
C TYR A 31 -29.27 1.21 -7.41
N TRP A 32 -29.47 0.94 -6.12
CA TRP A 32 -29.13 1.86 -5.04
C TRP A 32 -27.66 2.30 -5.11
N ILE A 33 -26.69 1.38 -5.14
CA ILE A 33 -25.25 1.72 -5.26
C ILE A 33 -24.94 2.55 -6.52
N LYS A 34 -25.54 2.22 -7.66
CA LYS A 34 -25.24 2.86 -8.95
C LYS A 34 -25.74 4.32 -9.03
N PHE A 35 -26.84 4.61 -8.33
CA PHE A 35 -27.53 5.89 -8.40
C PHE A 35 -27.46 6.70 -7.10
N GLU A 36 -26.86 6.16 -6.03
CA GLU A 36 -26.65 6.87 -4.77
C GLU A 36 -25.95 8.22 -5.00
N GLY A 37 -26.48 9.28 -4.38
CA GLY A 37 -26.00 10.66 -4.51
C GLY A 37 -26.42 11.37 -5.80
N LYS A 38 -27.26 10.75 -6.65
CA LYS A 38 -27.87 11.38 -7.83
C LYS A 38 -29.35 11.64 -7.59
N GLU A 39 -29.87 12.67 -8.24
CA GLU A 39 -31.31 12.90 -8.29
C GLU A 39 -31.96 11.86 -9.22
N ASP A 40 -32.60 10.85 -8.64
CA ASP A 40 -33.30 9.79 -9.37
C ASP A 40 -34.64 9.45 -8.70
N ALA A 41 -35.71 9.50 -9.50
CA ALA A 41 -37.07 9.28 -9.02
C ALA A 41 -37.31 7.81 -8.63
N ILE A 42 -36.70 6.86 -9.35
CA ILE A 42 -36.85 5.43 -9.09
C ILE A 42 -36.11 5.08 -7.78
N LEU A 43 -34.93 5.65 -7.57
CA LEU A 43 -34.17 5.53 -6.32
C LEU A 43 -34.97 6.03 -5.11
N THR A 44 -35.58 7.20 -5.23
CA THR A 44 -36.39 7.79 -4.14
C THR A 44 -37.57 6.89 -3.77
N THR A 45 -38.23 6.28 -4.76
CA THR A 45 -39.32 5.33 -4.55
C THR A 45 -38.80 4.03 -3.91
N LEU A 46 -37.70 3.47 -4.42
CA LEU A 46 -37.06 2.27 -3.90
C LEU A 46 -36.69 2.38 -2.42
N ILE A 47 -36.09 3.50 -2.01
CA ILE A 47 -35.70 3.77 -0.61
C ILE A 47 -36.93 3.84 0.31
N LYS A 48 -38.06 4.36 -0.20
CA LYS A 48 -39.31 4.46 0.58
C LYS A 48 -40.06 3.14 0.69
N GLU A 49 -40.04 2.32 -0.36
CA GLU A 49 -40.76 1.05 -0.43
C GLU A 49 -40.03 -0.10 0.26
N ASP A 50 -38.69 -0.06 0.30
CA ASP A 50 -37.85 -1.11 0.86
C ASP A 50 -37.21 -0.64 2.18
N GLU A 51 -37.72 -1.15 3.30
CA GLU A 51 -37.27 -0.78 4.65
C GLU A 51 -35.77 -1.03 4.84
N VAL A 52 -35.24 -2.13 4.28
CA VAL A 52 -33.82 -2.49 4.42
C VAL A 52 -32.95 -1.48 3.67
N LEU A 53 -33.34 -1.09 2.45
CA LEU A 53 -32.65 -0.04 1.72
C LEU A 53 -32.78 1.32 2.40
N GLY A 54 -33.94 1.63 2.98
CA GLY A 54 -34.15 2.86 3.75
C GLY A 54 -33.19 2.98 4.94
N ILE A 55 -33.00 1.89 5.69
CA ILE A 55 -32.04 1.84 6.80
C ILE A 55 -30.60 1.97 6.28
N ALA A 56 -30.26 1.24 5.21
CA ALA A 56 -28.92 1.29 4.60
C ALA A 56 -28.58 2.70 4.09
N HIS A 57 -29.52 3.35 3.39
CA HIS A 57 -29.37 4.70 2.87
C HIS A 57 -29.19 5.72 3.99
N LYS A 58 -30.03 5.69 5.03
CA LYS A 58 -29.89 6.60 6.19
C LYS A 58 -28.56 6.42 6.91
N GLN A 59 -28.12 5.17 7.07
CA GLN A 59 -26.82 4.88 7.69
C GLN A 59 -25.66 5.36 6.81
N ASN A 60 -25.79 5.20 5.49
CA ASN A 60 -24.83 5.69 4.51
C ASN A 60 -24.76 7.22 4.54
N GLU A 61 -25.89 7.94 4.50
CA GLU A 61 -25.95 9.40 4.61
C GLU A 61 -25.29 9.90 5.90
N LYS A 62 -25.55 9.22 7.03
CA LYS A 62 -24.92 9.56 8.31
C LYS A 62 -23.41 9.38 8.24
N PHE A 63 -22.93 8.29 7.66
CA PHE A 63 -21.50 8.02 7.52
C PHE A 63 -20.83 8.97 6.51
N SER A 64 -21.49 9.24 5.38
CA SER A 64 -20.99 10.08 4.30
C SER A 64 -21.01 11.56 4.65
N SER A 65 -21.90 11.99 5.55
CA SER A 65 -22.03 13.38 6.00
C SER A 65 -21.24 13.68 7.28
N ASP A 66 -20.74 12.66 7.97
CA ASP A 66 -19.92 12.84 9.18
C ASP A 66 -18.47 13.14 8.81
N ASP A 67 -18.17 14.44 8.63
CA ASP A 67 -16.84 14.95 8.30
C ASP A 67 -15.79 14.45 9.29
N THR A 68 -16.14 14.35 10.58
CA THR A 68 -15.23 13.91 11.63
C THR A 68 -14.83 12.44 11.48
N MET A 69 -15.77 11.58 11.07
CA MET A 69 -15.50 10.17 10.82
C MET A 69 -14.65 9.97 9.55
N ARG A 70 -14.87 10.78 8.51
CA ARG A 70 -14.02 10.75 7.30
C ARG A 70 -12.59 11.16 7.61
N ASP A 71 -12.42 12.21 8.41
CA ASP A 71 -11.11 12.68 8.84
C ASP A 71 -10.38 11.64 9.70
N LEU A 72 -11.06 11.03 10.68
CA LEU A 72 -10.49 9.96 11.50
C LEU A 72 -10.08 8.75 10.66
N TYR A 73 -10.89 8.36 9.69
CA TYR A 73 -10.56 7.27 8.78
C TYR A 73 -9.34 7.61 7.91
N LEU A 74 -9.30 8.82 7.33
CA LEU A 74 -8.18 9.29 6.52
C LEU A 74 -6.88 9.33 7.34
N GLN A 75 -6.94 9.85 8.57
CA GLN A 75 -5.79 9.88 9.48
C GLN A 75 -5.27 8.48 9.79
N ARG A 76 -6.16 7.52 10.01
CA ARG A 76 -5.77 6.12 10.23
C ARG A 76 -5.09 5.51 9.01
N GLU A 77 -5.65 5.71 7.82
CA GLU A 77 -5.06 5.26 6.56
C GLU A 77 -3.69 5.89 6.31
N MET A 78 -3.56 7.20 6.54
CA MET A 78 -2.28 7.92 6.47
C MET A 78 -1.27 7.33 7.45
N TYR A 79 -1.64 7.16 8.71
CA TYR A 79 -0.76 6.58 9.72
C TYR A 79 -0.26 5.18 9.34
N ILE A 80 -1.15 4.33 8.80
CA ILE A 80 -0.78 2.98 8.34
C ILE A 80 0.23 3.09 7.19
N ARG A 81 -0.01 3.96 6.20
CA ARG A 81 0.90 4.16 5.06
C ARG A 81 2.25 4.72 5.49
N ASP A 82 2.26 5.69 6.39
CA ASP A 82 3.49 6.28 6.92
C ASP A 82 4.31 5.25 7.69
N LYS A 83 3.66 4.44 8.54
CA LYS A 83 4.32 3.34 9.25
C LYS A 83 4.94 2.32 8.30
N LEU A 84 4.21 1.92 7.27
CA LEU A 84 4.70 0.96 6.29
C LEU A 84 5.88 1.54 5.49
N SER A 85 5.75 2.79 5.03
CA SER A 85 6.81 3.47 4.27
C SER A 85 8.07 3.66 5.12
N ALA A 86 7.93 3.96 6.40
CA ALA A 86 9.04 4.07 7.33
C ALA A 86 9.77 2.73 7.52
N ILE A 87 9.05 1.61 7.60
CA ILE A 87 9.64 0.27 7.70
C ILE A 87 10.39 -0.07 6.41
N GLU A 88 9.76 0.11 5.26
CA GLU A 88 10.38 -0.19 3.96
C GLU A 88 11.65 0.64 3.75
N TYR A 89 11.60 1.93 4.11
CA TYR A 89 12.76 2.80 4.07
C TYR A 89 13.87 2.30 5.00
N ALA A 90 13.53 1.93 6.24
CA ALA A 90 14.50 1.43 7.21
C ALA A 90 15.14 0.11 6.75
N GLU A 91 14.37 -0.82 6.17
CA GLU A 91 14.88 -2.07 5.61
C GLU A 91 15.84 -1.82 4.44
N LYS A 92 15.46 -0.93 3.51
CA LYS A 92 16.31 -0.56 2.37
C LYS A 92 17.62 0.10 2.81
N GLN A 93 17.55 1.02 3.77
CA GLN A 93 18.76 1.64 4.34
C GLN A 93 19.62 0.62 5.07
N GLY A 94 18.99 -0.30 5.82
CA GLY A 94 19.68 -1.40 6.50
C GLY A 94 20.41 -2.33 5.52
N GLU A 95 19.79 -2.69 4.40
CA GLU A 95 20.41 -3.50 3.35
C GLU A 95 21.61 -2.79 2.71
N LEU A 96 21.45 -1.51 2.35
CA LEU A 96 22.53 -0.70 1.77
C LEU A 96 23.70 -0.57 2.74
N LYS A 97 23.41 -0.23 3.99
CA LYS A 97 24.43 -0.11 5.04
C LYS A 97 25.14 -1.44 5.28
N GLY A 98 24.40 -2.55 5.38
CA GLY A 98 24.98 -3.89 5.56
C GLY A 98 25.87 -4.33 4.39
N LYS A 99 25.50 -3.99 3.14
CA LYS A 99 26.35 -4.24 1.97
C LYS A 99 27.66 -3.45 2.03
N ILE A 100 27.61 -2.18 2.42
CA ILE A 100 28.81 -1.34 2.55
C ILE A 100 29.69 -1.83 3.70
N GLU A 101 29.12 -2.05 4.88
CA GLU A 101 29.84 -2.54 6.06
C GLU A 101 30.49 -3.90 5.79
N GLY A 102 29.78 -4.82 5.12
CA GLY A 102 30.34 -6.12 4.73
C GLY A 102 31.52 -6.00 3.77
N LYS A 103 31.46 -5.10 2.77
CA LYS A 103 32.61 -4.83 1.88
C LYS A 103 33.82 -4.29 2.66
N ILE A 104 33.59 -3.36 3.59
CA ILE A 104 34.64 -2.77 4.42
C ILE A 104 35.26 -3.82 5.36
N GLU A 105 34.47 -4.69 5.97
CA GLU A 105 34.95 -5.76 6.84
C GLU A 105 35.85 -6.74 6.07
N VAL A 106 35.42 -7.17 4.88
CA VAL A 106 36.21 -8.02 4.00
C VAL A 106 37.52 -7.33 3.60
N ALA A 107 37.45 -6.05 3.18
CA ALA A 107 38.64 -5.28 2.81
C ALA A 107 39.66 -5.20 3.96
N ARG A 108 39.22 -4.89 5.18
CA ARG A 108 40.09 -4.84 6.37
C ARG A 108 40.75 -6.19 6.65
N LYS A 109 40.00 -7.29 6.52
CA LYS A 109 40.52 -8.64 6.74
C LYS A 109 41.54 -9.06 5.68
N LEU A 110 41.36 -8.64 4.43
CA LEU A 110 42.32 -8.92 3.36
C LEU A 110 43.60 -8.08 3.53
N LEU A 111 43.46 -6.81 3.89
CA LEU A 111 44.61 -5.94 4.16
C LEU A 111 45.44 -6.42 5.36
N SER A 112 44.79 -6.95 6.42
CA SER A 112 45.51 -7.51 7.57
C SER A 112 46.28 -8.79 7.24
N GLN A 113 45.96 -9.45 6.12
CA GLN A 113 46.71 -10.58 5.57
C GLN A 113 47.86 -10.15 4.63
N ASN A 114 48.18 -8.85 4.58
CA ASN A 114 49.21 -8.26 3.71
C ASN A 114 48.98 -8.49 2.20
N LEU A 115 47.72 -8.62 1.78
CA LEU A 115 47.37 -8.65 0.35
C LEU A 115 47.54 -7.25 -0.28
N SER A 116 47.84 -7.20 -1.57
CA SER A 116 48.06 -5.93 -2.27
C SER A 116 46.76 -5.13 -2.40
N ILE A 117 46.87 -3.80 -2.34
CA ILE A 117 45.71 -2.89 -2.38
C ILE A 117 44.96 -3.04 -3.71
N GLU A 118 45.67 -3.28 -4.80
CA GLU A 118 45.11 -3.50 -6.14
C GLU A 118 44.23 -4.75 -6.19
N LEU A 119 44.66 -5.83 -5.53
CA LEU A 119 43.87 -7.08 -5.45
C LEU A 119 42.64 -6.91 -4.56
N VAL A 120 42.78 -6.18 -3.44
CA VAL A 120 41.65 -5.91 -2.54
C VAL A 120 40.59 -5.04 -3.22
N ALA A 121 41.01 -4.04 -4.02
CA ALA A 121 40.12 -3.20 -4.81
C ALA A 121 39.30 -4.03 -5.81
N ASP A 122 39.95 -4.93 -6.54
CA ASP A 122 39.29 -5.82 -7.51
C ASP A 122 38.26 -6.75 -6.84
N VAL A 123 38.60 -7.36 -5.70
CA VAL A 123 37.72 -8.32 -5.00
C VAL A 123 36.52 -7.63 -4.32
N THR A 124 36.71 -6.45 -3.73
CA THR A 124 35.67 -5.76 -2.95
C THR A 124 34.86 -4.75 -3.78
N GLY A 125 35.39 -4.34 -4.94
CA GLY A 125 34.85 -3.27 -5.77
C GLY A 125 34.87 -1.91 -5.07
N LEU A 126 35.80 -1.71 -4.12
CA LEU A 126 36.08 -0.43 -3.47
C LEU A 126 37.19 0.29 -4.24
N SER A 127 37.18 1.62 -4.20
CA SER A 127 38.24 2.41 -4.84
C SER A 127 39.55 2.34 -4.04
N VAL A 128 40.67 2.62 -4.70
CA VAL A 128 41.99 2.64 -4.04
C VAL A 128 42.03 3.72 -2.95
N GLU A 129 41.36 4.85 -3.17
CA GLU A 129 41.24 5.93 -2.18
C GLU A 129 40.45 5.49 -0.95
N GLU A 130 39.33 4.78 -1.14
CA GLU A 130 38.53 4.23 -0.05
C GLU A 130 39.35 3.23 0.79
N LEU A 131 40.12 2.36 0.13
CA LEU A 131 40.97 1.38 0.82
C LEU A 131 42.14 2.00 1.56
N GLN A 132 42.74 3.08 1.03
CA GLN A 132 43.79 3.82 1.72
C GLN A 132 43.29 4.47 3.01
N SER A 133 42.02 4.90 3.04
CA SER A 133 41.39 5.47 4.25
C SER A 133 41.08 4.44 5.35
N LEU A 134 41.09 3.14 5.01
CA LEU A 134 40.82 2.04 5.93
C LEU A 134 42.08 1.48 6.63
N LYS A 135 43.26 1.97 6.24
CA LYS A 135 44.56 1.49 6.71
C LYS A 135 44.99 2.13 8.02
#